data_AF-A0A522ZYF1-F1
#
_entry.id   AF-A0A522ZYF1-F1
#
_cell.length_a   1.000
_cell.length_b   1.000
_cell.length_c   1.000
_cell.angle_alpha   90.00
_cell.angle_beta   90.00
_cell.angle_gamma   90.00
#
_symmetry.space_group_name_H-M   'P 1'
#
loop_
_entity.id
_entity.type
_entity.pdbx_description
1 polymer ?
#
loop_
_entity_poly.entity_id
_entity_poly.type
_entity_poly.pdbx_seq_one_letter_code
_entity_poly.pdbx_strand_id
1 'polypeptide(L)'
;MQSQVSMDGINGKHTKGPLEYQILGKSGSEALIVEEDGSTVAYVSALENSTAHSCLEANVRLFAMAGNLLDELVALERSVRESNLCDDADLLFRANKARAAIARAIGAKN
;
A
#
# COMPACT_ATOMS: atom_id res chain seq x y z
N MET A 1 -27.50 -18.72 9.29
CA MET A 1 -27.71 -17.98 8.03
C MET A 1 -26.39 -17.30 7.70
N GLN A 2 -25.58 -17.90 6.83
CA GLN A 2 -24.37 -17.27 6.29
C GLN A 2 -24.82 -16.48 5.05
N SER A 3 -24.75 -15.16 5.11
CA SER A 3 -25.03 -14.31 3.96
C SER A 3 -23.85 -14.43 3.00
N GLN A 4 -24.05 -15.22 1.94
CA GLN A 4 -23.23 -15.16 0.73
C GLN A 4 -23.35 -13.74 0.18
N VAL A 5 -22.30 -12.94 0.34
CA VAL A 5 -22.18 -11.68 -0.40
C VAL A 5 -21.87 -12.07 -1.84
N SER A 6 -22.88 -12.02 -2.71
CA SER A 6 -22.70 -12.20 -4.15
C SER A 6 -21.71 -11.16 -4.67
N MET A 7 -20.59 -11.65 -5.22
CA MET A 7 -19.51 -10.87 -5.84
C MET A 7 -19.85 -10.42 -7.29
N ASP A 8 -21.12 -10.52 -7.70
CA ASP A 8 -21.60 -10.17 -9.04
C ASP A 8 -21.76 -8.64 -9.17
N GLY A 9 -20.64 -7.93 -9.30
CA GLY A 9 -20.64 -6.48 -9.52
C GLY A 9 -19.30 -5.79 -9.33
N ILE A 10 -18.25 -6.53 -8.97
CA ILE A 10 -16.95 -5.95 -8.63
C ILE A 10 -16.12 -5.78 -9.92
N ASN A 11 -16.44 -4.74 -10.68
CA ASN A 11 -15.65 -4.33 -11.85
C ASN A 11 -14.63 -3.24 -11.46
N GLY A 12 -14.05 -3.35 -10.25
CA GLY A 12 -12.97 -2.48 -9.79
C GLY A 12 -11.63 -3.02 -10.29
N LYS A 13 -10.91 -2.27 -11.10
CA LYS A 13 -9.57 -2.68 -11.53
C LYS A 13 -8.65 -2.70 -10.30
N HIS A 14 -8.22 -3.89 -9.86
CA HIS A 14 -7.23 -4.01 -8.78
C HIS A 14 -5.94 -3.30 -9.16
N THR A 15 -5.32 -2.63 -8.17
CA THR A 15 -4.00 -2.04 -8.35
C THR A 15 -2.95 -3.00 -7.81
N LYS A 16 -2.02 -3.40 -8.69
CA LYS A 16 -0.96 -4.36 -8.37
C LYS A 16 0.04 -3.78 -7.36
N GLY A 17 0.31 -4.55 -6.32
CA GLY A 17 1.29 -4.29 -5.25
C GLY A 17 1.67 -5.61 -4.54
N PRO A 18 2.52 -5.57 -3.51
CA PRO A 18 2.83 -6.74 -2.67
C PRO A 18 1.58 -7.30 -2.00
N LEU A 19 0.73 -6.38 -1.52
CA LEU A 19 -0.70 -6.59 -1.39
C LEU A 19 -1.38 -5.80 -2.50
N GLU A 20 -2.45 -6.36 -3.04
CA GLU A 20 -3.28 -5.65 -3.99
C GLU A 20 -4.38 -4.89 -3.24
N TYR A 21 -4.87 -3.80 -3.85
CA TYR A 21 -6.02 -3.10 -3.30
C TYR A 21 -7.04 -2.74 -4.37
N GLN A 22 -8.26 -2.51 -3.91
CA GLN A 22 -9.39 -2.17 -4.76
C GLN A 22 -10.29 -1.16 -4.06
N ILE A 23 -10.65 -0.10 -4.76
CA ILE A 23 -11.68 0.83 -4.32
C ILE A 23 -13.04 0.31 -4.79
N LEU A 24 -14.01 0.31 -3.88
CA LEU A 24 -15.34 -0.23 -4.04
C LEU A 24 -16.40 0.87 -4.02
N GLY A 25 -17.58 0.53 -4.54
CA GLY A 25 -18.72 1.44 -4.59
C GLY A 25 -18.58 2.54 -5.65
N LYS A 26 -19.70 3.14 -6.04
CA LYS A 26 -19.69 4.27 -6.99
C LYS A 26 -19.12 5.55 -6.39
N SER A 27 -19.23 5.69 -5.08
CA SER A 27 -18.70 6.84 -4.34
C SER A 27 -17.22 6.71 -4.02
N GLY A 28 -16.66 5.50 -4.00
CA GLY A 28 -15.28 5.26 -3.57
C GLY A 28 -15.11 5.33 -2.05
N SER A 29 -16.17 5.06 -1.29
CA SER A 29 -16.21 5.11 0.18
C SER A 29 -15.72 3.83 0.86
N GLU A 30 -15.48 2.79 0.09
CA GLU A 30 -15.10 1.46 0.58
C GLU A 30 -13.87 0.97 -0.18
N ALA A 31 -13.07 0.12 0.46
CA ALA A 31 -11.89 -0.46 -0.15
C ALA A 31 -11.53 -1.82 0.45
N LEU A 32 -10.95 -2.68 -0.39
CA LEU A 32 -10.39 -3.98 -0.01
C LEU A 32 -8.87 -3.95 -0.18
N ILE A 33 -8.19 -4.65 0.71
CA ILE A 33 -6.78 -5.03 0.59
C ILE A 33 -6.75 -6.55 0.57
N VAL A 34 -6.11 -7.11 -0.45
CA VAL A 34 -6.11 -8.55 -0.73
C VAL A 34 -4.69 -9.06 -0.98
N GLU A 35 -4.47 -10.33 -0.71
CA GLU A 35 -3.28 -11.05 -1.14
C GLU A 35 -3.39 -11.43 -2.64
N GLU A 36 -2.29 -11.91 -3.22
CA GLU A 36 -2.22 -12.32 -4.63
C GLU A 36 -3.20 -13.47 -4.96
N ASP A 37 -3.51 -14.32 -3.98
CA ASP A 37 -4.49 -15.41 -4.13
C ASP A 37 -5.95 -14.93 -4.04
N GLY A 38 -6.17 -13.62 -3.81
CA GLY A 38 -7.49 -13.00 -3.66
C GLY A 38 -8.04 -13.01 -2.23
N SER A 39 -7.32 -13.58 -1.26
CA SER A 39 -7.72 -13.56 0.15
C SER A 39 -7.77 -12.13 0.69
N THR A 40 -8.89 -11.78 1.33
CA THR A 40 -9.03 -10.43 1.92
C THR A 40 -8.24 -10.32 3.21
N VAL A 41 -7.30 -9.39 3.24
CA VAL A 41 -6.52 -9.02 4.42
C VAL A 41 -7.26 -7.99 5.27
N ALA A 42 -7.85 -6.99 4.60
CA ALA A 42 -8.57 -5.92 5.28
C ALA A 42 -9.69 -5.32 4.40
N TYR A 43 -10.72 -4.85 5.08
CA TYR A 43 -11.79 -4.04 4.53
C TYR A 43 -11.79 -2.68 5.24
N VAL A 44 -11.79 -1.60 4.48
CA VAL A 44 -11.73 -0.23 4.99
C VAL A 44 -12.89 0.57 4.41
N SER A 45 -13.64 1.25 5.27
CA SER A 45 -14.73 2.13 4.87
C SER A 45 -14.54 3.52 5.46
N ALA A 46 -14.89 4.55 4.70
CA ALA A 46 -14.95 5.93 5.15
C ALA A 46 -16.35 6.50 4.93
N LEU A 47 -16.79 7.36 5.85
CA LEU A 47 -18.04 8.08 5.69
C LEU A 47 -17.95 9.01 4.47
N GLU A 48 -18.92 8.95 3.57
CA GLU A 48 -18.97 9.82 2.39
C GLU A 48 -18.89 11.30 2.79
N ASN A 49 -18.25 12.10 1.93
CA ASN A 49 -18.00 13.53 2.14
C ASN A 49 -17.18 13.88 3.39
N SER A 50 -16.51 12.92 4.02
CA SER A 50 -15.53 13.17 5.08
C SER A 50 -14.11 13.34 4.52
N THR A 51 -13.21 13.93 5.31
CA THR A 51 -11.77 13.97 4.99
C THR A 51 -11.18 12.56 4.87
N ALA A 52 -11.70 11.60 5.62
CA ALA A 52 -11.26 10.20 5.52
C ALA A 52 -11.62 9.61 4.15
N HIS A 53 -12.78 9.97 3.60
CA HIS A 53 -13.21 9.55 2.27
C HIS A 53 -12.32 10.13 1.17
N SER A 54 -12.02 11.43 1.22
CA SER A 54 -11.13 12.05 0.22
C SER A 54 -9.71 11.47 0.20
N CYS A 55 -9.26 10.92 1.33
CA CYS A 55 -7.93 10.31 1.47
C CYS A 55 -7.94 8.78 1.43
N LEU A 56 -9.10 8.14 1.23
CA LEU A 56 -9.24 6.69 1.37
C LEU A 56 -8.29 5.94 0.44
N GLU A 57 -8.26 6.30 -0.84
CA GLU A 57 -7.42 5.63 -1.83
C GLU A 57 -5.92 5.74 -1.48
N ALA A 58 -5.46 6.92 -1.08
CA ALA A 58 -4.07 7.12 -0.68
C ALA A 58 -3.71 6.29 0.56
N ASN A 59 -4.61 6.25 1.55
CA ASN A 59 -4.41 5.47 2.77
C ASN A 59 -4.36 3.97 2.47
N VAL A 60 -5.28 3.46 1.67
CA VAL A 60 -5.34 2.04 1.31
C VAL A 60 -4.11 1.63 0.49
N ARG A 61 -3.67 2.48 -0.43
CA ARG A 61 -2.43 2.29 -1.17
C ARG A 61 -1.21 2.26 -0.26
N LEU A 62 -1.17 3.11 0.78
CA LEU A 62 -0.10 3.10 1.78
C LEU A 62 -0.08 1.79 2.56
N PHE A 63 -1.25 1.30 3.00
CA PHE A 63 -1.38 0.00 3.65
C PHE A 63 -0.87 -1.14 2.76
N ALA A 64 -1.26 -1.14 1.48
CA ALA A 64 -0.84 -2.16 0.52
C ALA A 64 0.69 -2.18 0.27
N MET A 65 1.39 -1.06 0.53
CA MET A 65 2.83 -0.92 0.37
C MET A 65 3.62 -1.07 1.69
N ALA A 66 2.93 -1.23 2.83
CA ALA A 66 3.57 -1.19 4.14
C ALA A 66 4.63 -2.28 4.33
N GLY A 67 4.40 -3.49 3.83
CA GLY A 67 5.36 -4.60 3.88
C GLY A 67 6.68 -4.26 3.16
N ASN A 68 6.60 -3.81 1.91
CA ASN A 68 7.78 -3.37 1.16
C ASN A 68 8.54 -2.23 1.85
N LEU A 69 7.82 -1.28 2.43
CA LEU A 69 8.45 -0.18 3.16
C LEU A 69 9.24 -0.70 4.37
N LEU A 70 8.66 -1.63 5.12
CA LEU A 70 9.33 -2.26 6.25
C LEU A 70 10.57 -3.03 5.80
N ASP A 71 10.48 -3.82 4.73
CA ASP A 71 11.61 -4.59 4.20
C ASP A 71 12.78 -3.69 3.77
N GLU A 72 12.51 -2.59 3.08
CA GLU A 72 13.54 -1.64 2.65
C GLU A 72 14.17 -0.91 3.86
N LEU A 73 13.39 -0.58 4.89
CA LEU A 73 13.91 0.02 6.13
C LEU A 73 14.79 -0.96 6.91
N VAL A 74 14.40 -2.23 7.00
CA VAL A 74 15.21 -3.29 7.63
C VAL A 74 16.50 -3.53 6.85
N ALA A 75 16.45 -3.53 5.51
CA ALA A 75 17.64 -3.66 4.68
C ALA A 75 18.60 -2.48 4.86
N LEU A 76 18.07 -1.26 5.02
CA LEU A 76 18.86 -0.07 5.34
C LEU A 76 19.50 -0.16 6.72
N GLU A 77 18.73 -0.50 7.76
CA GLU A 77 19.23 -0.67 9.14
C GLU A 77 20.35 -1.70 9.20
N ARG A 78 20.16 -2.86 8.55
CA ARG A 78 21.18 -3.90 8.46
C ARG A 78 22.46 -3.39 7.81
N SER A 79 22.34 -2.68 6.68
CA SER A 79 23.49 -2.14 5.95
C SER A 79 24.30 -1.15 6.81
N VAL A 80 23.61 -0.31 7.58
CA VAL A 80 24.23 0.63 8.53
C VAL A 80 24.89 -0.08 9.70
N ARG A 81 24.23 -1.08 10.30
CA ARG A 81 24.74 -1.81 11.47
C ARG A 81 25.94 -2.70 11.14
N GLU A 82 25.94 -3.31 9.97
CA GLU A 82 27.01 -4.20 9.52
C GLU A 82 28.23 -3.45 8.97
N SER A 83 28.15 -2.11 8.86
CA SER A 83 29.26 -1.22 8.44
C SER A 83 30.07 -1.74 7.25
N ASN A 84 29.39 -2.39 6.30
CA ASN A 84 29.91 -2.68 4.96
C ASN A 84 29.63 -1.51 3.99
N LEU A 85 29.17 -0.37 4.51
CA LEU A 85 29.01 0.85 3.74
C LEU A 85 30.29 1.67 3.89
N CYS A 86 31.24 1.43 2.99
CA CYS A 86 32.49 2.17 2.94
C CYS A 86 32.33 3.58 2.33
N ASP A 87 31.13 3.93 1.82
CA ASP A 87 30.92 5.15 1.05
C ASP A 87 29.49 5.72 1.25
N ASP A 88 29.39 7.03 1.51
CA ASP A 88 28.14 7.76 1.79
C ASP A 88 27.14 7.65 0.62
N ALA A 89 27.64 7.38 -0.59
CA ALA A 89 26.85 7.20 -1.80
C ALA A 89 25.88 6.00 -1.72
N ASP A 90 26.28 4.91 -1.07
CA ASP A 90 25.48 3.68 -1.02
C ASP A 90 24.35 3.79 0.03
N LEU A 91 24.61 4.54 1.11
CA LEU A 91 23.62 4.99 2.08
C LEU A 91 22.55 5.88 1.43
N LEU A 92 22.98 6.85 0.63
CA LEU A 92 22.09 7.75 -0.10
C LEU A 92 21.23 6.99 -1.11
N PHE A 93 21.79 5.99 -1.81
CA PHE A 93 21.06 5.15 -2.76
C PHE A 93 19.94 4.36 -2.09
N ARG A 94 20.22 3.69 -0.96
CA ARG A 94 19.19 2.94 -0.21
C ARG A 94 18.13 3.85 0.40
N ALA A 95 18.52 5.00 0.95
CA ALA A 95 17.58 6.01 1.42
C ALA A 95 16.66 6.52 0.29
N ASN A 96 17.20 6.71 -0.91
CA ASN A 96 16.41 7.10 -2.09
C ASN A 96 15.44 6.00 -2.55
N LYS A 97 15.80 4.72 -2.44
CA LYS A 97 14.86 3.61 -2.70
C LYS A 97 13.70 3.59 -1.73
N ALA A 98 13.97 3.74 -0.43
CA ALA A 98 12.93 3.84 0.59
C ALA A 98 12.02 5.06 0.34
N ARG A 99 12.62 6.23 0.02
CA ARG A 99 11.85 7.43 -0.37
C ARG A 99 11.01 7.21 -1.63
N ALA A 100 11.52 6.49 -2.64
CA ALA A 100 10.77 6.18 -3.84
C ALA A 100 9.63 5.19 -3.57
N ALA A 101 9.79 4.25 -2.63
CA ALA A 101 8.70 3.39 -2.16
C ALA A 101 7.60 4.22 -1.47
N ILE A 102 7.98 5.16 -0.60
CA ILE A 102 7.05 6.11 0.04
C ILE A 102 6.36 6.99 -1.02
N ALA A 103 7.10 7.58 -1.95
CA ALA A 103 6.57 8.42 -3.03
C ALA A 103 5.53 7.66 -3.88
N ARG A 104 5.84 6.40 -4.20
CA ARG A 104 4.91 5.48 -4.87
C ARG A 104 3.73 5.08 -4.00
N ALA A 105 3.84 5.10 -2.68
CA ALA A 105 2.71 4.83 -1.79
C ALA A 105 1.78 6.04 -1.64
N ILE A 106 2.34 7.25 -1.58
CA ILE A 106 1.59 8.52 -1.44
C ILE A 106 1.06 9.08 -2.78
N GLY A 107 1.33 8.40 -3.90
CA GLY A 107 0.86 8.82 -5.23
C GLY A 107 1.59 10.03 -5.82
N ALA A 108 2.73 10.43 -5.26
CA ALA A 108 3.59 11.44 -5.87
C ALA A 108 4.19 10.88 -7.16
N LYS A 109 3.80 11.43 -8.31
CA LYS A 109 4.47 11.16 -9.59
C LYS A 109 5.89 11.74 -9.51
N ASN A 110 6.89 10.90 -9.77
CA ASN A 110 8.24 11.34 -10.11
C ASN A 110 8.22 12.28 -11.32
#